data_AF-A0A1B6EKR2-F1
#
_entry.id   AF-A0A1B6EKR2-F1
#
_cell.length_a   1.000
_cell.length_b   1.000
_cell.length_c   1.000
_cell.angle_alpha   90.00
_cell.angle_beta   90.00
_cell.angle_gamma   90.00
#
_symmetry.space_group_name_H-M   'P 1'
#
loop_
_entity.id
_entity.type
_entity.pdbx_description
1 polymer ?
#
loop_
_entity_poly.entity_id
_entity_poly.type
_entity_poly.pdbx_seq_one_letter_code
_entity_poly.pdbx_strand_id
1 'polypeptide(L)'
;EHVTQERELREKYHELMFNALDKAMKTSQSNQLKTLRVLLEKETGEVMRRLETARRNEVKELAKVHKDKDEVMRMKREVASTIVEKGVNERIRLTEIYEKKKDELLRQHQEVQNQLEEERTKAKTLLQREYEGKLLSTRVEEETETSPTAPSPAPHQ
;
A
#
# COMPACT_ATOMS: atom_id res chain seq x y z
N GLU A 1 -18.00 -36.32 -11.87
CA GLU A 1 -16.82 -35.74 -12.57
C GLU A 1 -16.98 -34.26 -12.92
N HIS A 2 -18.07 -33.84 -13.58
CA HIS A 2 -18.26 -32.44 -14.00
C HIS A 2 -18.18 -31.41 -12.85
N VAL A 3 -18.80 -31.70 -11.69
CA VAL A 3 -18.79 -30.80 -10.52
C VAL A 3 -17.37 -30.59 -9.98
N THR A 4 -16.52 -31.63 -10.02
CA THR A 4 -15.13 -31.57 -9.58
C THR A 4 -14.27 -30.74 -10.54
N GLN A 5 -14.42 -30.93 -11.85
CA GLN A 5 -13.72 -30.14 -12.87
C GLN A 5 -14.11 -28.65 -12.79
N GLU A 6 -15.40 -28.36 -12.57
CA GLU A 6 -15.88 -26.99 -12.38
C GLU A 6 -15.22 -26.32 -11.16
N ARG A 7 -15.13 -27.04 -10.04
CA ARG A 7 -14.47 -26.54 -8.82
C ARG A 7 -13.00 -26.21 -9.09
N GLU A 8 -12.24 -27.14 -9.65
CA GLU A 8 -10.80 -26.95 -9.91
C GLU A 8 -10.55 -25.75 -10.84
N LEU A 9 -11.40 -25.58 -11.85
CA LEU A 9 -11.32 -24.43 -12.75
C LEU A 9 -11.58 -23.11 -12.00
N ARG A 10 -12.63 -23.06 -11.17
CA ARG A 10 -12.94 -21.87 -10.35
C ARG A 10 -11.83 -21.55 -9.35
N GLU A 11 -11.27 -22.56 -8.68
CA GLU A 11 -10.14 -22.42 -7.76
C GLU A 11 -8.93 -21.80 -8.47
N LYS A 12 -8.59 -22.29 -9.67
CA LYS A 12 -7.51 -21.75 -10.49
C LYS A 12 -7.76 -20.28 -10.88
N TYR A 13 -8.99 -19.92 -11.26
CA TYR A 13 -9.31 -18.52 -11.56
C TYR A 13 -9.19 -17.61 -10.34
N HIS A 14 -9.68 -18.05 -9.18
CA HIS A 14 -9.53 -17.30 -7.93
C HIS A 14 -8.06 -17.12 -7.58
N GLU A 15 -7.25 -18.17 -7.70
CA GLU A 15 -5.81 -18.10 -7.45
C GLU A 15 -5.14 -17.05 -8.36
N LEU A 16 -5.41 -17.10 -9.66
CA LEU A 16 -4.87 -16.13 -10.63
C LEU A 16 -5.29 -14.70 -10.30
N MET A 17 -6.55 -14.49 -9.94
CA MET A 17 -7.09 -13.18 -9.57
C MET A 17 -6.41 -12.62 -8.32
N PHE A 18 -6.34 -13.40 -7.23
CA PHE A 18 -5.68 -12.96 -6.01
C PHE A 18 -4.19 -12.74 -6.17
N ASN A 19 -3.51 -13.54 -6.99
CA ASN A 19 -2.10 -13.32 -7.34
C ASN A 19 -1.90 -12.00 -8.11
N ALA A 20 -2.82 -11.66 -9.02
CA ALA A 20 -2.78 -10.38 -9.73
C ALA A 20 -3.02 -9.20 -8.79
N LEU A 21 -3.99 -9.32 -7.88
CA LEU A 21 -4.29 -8.31 -6.86
C LEU A 21 -3.11 -8.10 -5.90
N ASP A 22 -2.48 -9.17 -5.41
CA ASP A 22 -1.29 -9.11 -4.55
C ASP A 22 -0.14 -8.38 -5.25
N LYS A 23 0.12 -8.72 -6.52
CA LYS A 23 1.16 -8.06 -7.31
C LYS A 23 0.87 -6.57 -7.51
N ALA A 24 -0.38 -6.21 -7.83
CA ALA A 24 -0.80 -4.82 -8.00
C ALA A 24 -0.66 -4.03 -6.69
N MET A 25 -1.11 -4.60 -5.58
CA MET A 25 -0.98 -4.03 -4.24
C MET A 25 0.50 -3.78 -3.89
N LYS A 26 1.37 -4.79 -3.97
CA LYS A 26 2.81 -4.65 -3.68
C LYS A 26 3.48 -3.58 -4.55
N THR A 27 3.11 -3.52 -5.82
CA THR A 27 3.60 -2.49 -6.75
C THR A 27 3.18 -1.10 -6.30
N SER A 28 1.90 -0.92 -5.95
CA SER A 28 1.37 0.35 -5.44
C SER A 28 2.07 0.79 -4.16
N GLN A 29 2.19 -0.11 -3.18
CA GLN A 29 2.87 0.14 -1.90
C GLN A 29 4.34 0.55 -2.10
N SER A 30 5.07 -0.15 -2.97
CA SER A 30 6.44 0.23 -3.33
C SER A 30 6.53 1.64 -3.94
N ASN A 31 5.60 1.99 -4.83
CA ASN A 31 5.54 3.31 -5.45
C ASN A 31 5.19 4.42 -4.46
N GLN A 32 4.32 4.14 -3.49
CA GLN A 32 3.98 5.08 -2.41
C GLN A 32 5.20 5.40 -1.54
N LEU A 33 5.98 4.39 -1.15
CA LEU A 33 7.23 4.59 -0.39
C LEU A 33 8.28 5.38 -1.18
N LYS A 34 8.43 5.09 -2.48
CA LYS A 34 9.32 5.87 -3.37
C LYS A 34 8.88 7.32 -3.45
N THR A 35 7.59 7.57 -3.65
CA THR A 35 7.02 8.91 -3.69
C THR A 35 7.30 9.67 -2.40
N LEU A 36 7.11 9.02 -1.24
CA LEU A 36 7.38 9.63 0.06
C LEU A 36 8.85 10.06 0.20
N ARG A 37 9.78 9.24 -0.30
CA ARG A 37 11.21 9.60 -0.31
C ARG A 37 11.50 10.80 -1.23
N VAL A 38 10.94 10.79 -2.44
CA VAL A 38 11.08 11.91 -3.39
C VAL A 38 10.56 13.22 -2.80
N LEU A 39 9.45 13.17 -2.05
CA LEU A 39 8.90 14.34 -1.37
C LEU A 39 9.85 14.89 -0.30
N LEU A 40 10.48 14.02 0.51
CA LEU A 40 11.49 14.43 1.48
C LEU A 40 12.69 15.12 0.79
N GLU A 41 13.21 14.53 -0.27
CA GLU A 41 14.35 15.07 -1.02
C GLU A 41 14.01 16.44 -1.63
N LYS A 42 12.81 16.56 -2.21
CA LYS A 42 12.32 17.83 -2.77
C LYS A 42 12.21 18.90 -1.70
N GLU A 43 11.54 18.62 -0.58
CA GLU A 43 11.34 19.60 0.50
C GLU A 43 12.67 20.03 1.12
N THR A 44 13.57 19.06 1.35
CA THR A 44 14.93 19.33 1.83
C THR A 44 15.67 20.26 0.86
N GLY A 45 15.59 19.97 -0.44
CA GLY A 45 16.20 20.82 -1.47
C GLY A 45 15.61 22.24 -1.50
N GLU A 46 14.30 22.38 -1.33
CA GLU A 46 13.63 23.69 -1.27
C GLU A 46 14.05 24.50 -0.05
N VAL A 47 14.07 23.89 1.14
CA VAL A 47 14.56 24.52 2.37
C VAL A 47 15.99 25.03 2.19
N MET A 48 16.89 24.18 1.69
CA MET A 48 18.29 24.55 1.53
C MET A 48 18.47 25.71 0.52
N ARG A 49 17.69 25.74 -0.56
CA ARG A 49 17.67 26.87 -1.51
C ARG A 49 17.16 28.16 -0.86
N ARG A 50 16.11 28.08 -0.03
CA ARG A 50 15.58 29.24 0.70
C ARG A 50 16.61 29.78 1.69
N LEU A 51 17.28 28.91 2.45
CA LEU A 51 18.35 29.29 3.37
C LEU A 51 19.54 29.94 2.66
N GLU A 52 19.97 29.40 1.53
CA GLU A 52 21.05 30.00 0.73
C GLU A 52 20.66 31.39 0.18
N THR A 53 19.40 31.54 -0.25
CA THR A 53 18.87 32.83 -0.71
C THR A 53 18.84 33.85 0.42
N ALA A 54 18.38 33.46 1.62
CA ALA A 54 18.39 34.30 2.80
C ALA A 54 19.81 34.74 3.17
N ARG A 55 20.77 33.80 3.18
CA ARG A 55 22.20 34.09 3.42
C ARG A 55 22.73 35.14 2.46
N ARG A 56 22.47 34.99 1.16
CA ARG A 56 22.94 35.93 0.12
C ARG A 56 22.37 37.34 0.33
N ASN A 57 21.09 37.43 0.67
CA ASN A 57 20.43 38.71 0.93
C ASN A 57 21.01 39.39 2.18
N GLU A 58 21.17 38.64 3.26
CA GLU A 58 21.73 39.17 4.52
C GLU A 58 23.18 39.64 4.35
N VAL A 59 24.02 38.84 3.69
CA VAL A 59 25.42 39.21 3.37
C VAL A 59 25.48 40.49 2.51
N LYS A 60 24.53 40.65 1.57
CA LYS A 60 24.45 41.85 0.71
C LYS A 60 24.06 43.09 1.52
N GLU A 61 23.14 42.96 2.48
CA GLU A 61 22.77 44.08 3.35
C GLU A 61 23.89 44.45 4.32
N LEU A 62 24.57 43.47 4.92
CA LEU A 62 25.74 43.71 5.78
C LEU A 62 26.83 44.54 5.08
N ALA A 63 27.09 44.24 3.80
CA ALA A 63 28.07 44.97 3.00
C ALA A 63 27.67 46.43 2.68
N LYS A 64 26.38 46.77 2.78
CA LYS A 64 25.89 48.14 2.55
C LYS A 64 25.90 48.99 3.83
N VAL A 65 25.58 48.37 4.97
CA VAL A 65 25.37 49.08 6.24
C VAL A 65 26.68 49.38 6.97
N HIS A 66 27.66 48.47 6.88
CA HIS A 66 28.89 48.56 7.66
C HIS A 66 30.09 48.95 6.79
N LYS A 67 30.91 49.88 7.29
CA LYS A 67 32.12 50.38 6.60
C LYS A 67 33.41 49.70 7.05
N ASP A 68 33.42 49.10 8.24
CA ASP A 68 34.53 48.32 8.76
C ASP A 68 34.55 46.94 8.12
N LYS A 69 35.63 46.64 7.40
CA LYS A 69 35.80 45.38 6.67
C LYS A 69 35.93 44.18 7.61
N ASP A 70 36.61 44.32 8.74
CA ASP A 70 36.88 43.20 9.64
C ASP A 70 35.61 42.80 10.40
N GLU A 71 34.85 43.79 10.84
CA GLU A 71 33.54 43.59 11.45
C GLU A 71 32.56 42.94 10.45
N VAL A 72 32.49 43.43 9.21
CA VAL A 72 31.68 42.81 8.14
C VAL A 72 32.08 41.35 7.91
N MET A 73 33.37 41.04 7.90
CA MET A 73 33.85 39.67 7.70
C MET A 73 33.51 38.77 8.89
N ARG A 74 33.54 39.29 10.13
CA ARG A 74 33.06 38.57 11.31
C ARG A 74 31.57 38.24 11.18
N MET A 75 30.74 39.24 10.90
CA MET A 75 29.28 39.06 10.76
C MET A 75 28.94 38.08 9.63
N LYS A 76 29.64 38.12 8.48
CA LYS A 76 29.43 37.14 7.40
C LYS A 76 29.70 35.69 7.85
N ARG A 77 30.70 35.48 8.72
CA ARG A 77 31.00 34.14 9.29
C ARG A 77 29.90 33.70 10.25
N GLU A 78 29.41 34.61 11.09
CA GLU A 78 28.30 34.32 12.02
C GLU A 78 27.03 33.95 11.23
N VAL A 79 26.66 34.75 10.22
CA VAL A 79 25.54 34.44 9.31
C VAL A 79 25.71 33.06 8.67
N ALA A 80 26.90 32.73 8.18
CA ALA A 80 27.16 31.41 7.61
C ALA A 80 26.95 30.29 8.64
N SER A 81 27.44 30.46 9.88
CA SER A 81 27.25 29.51 10.97
C SER A 81 25.78 29.29 11.30
N THR A 82 25.01 30.38 11.46
CA THR A 82 23.57 30.32 11.75
C THR A 82 22.78 29.65 10.63
N ILE A 83 23.13 29.90 9.37
CA ILE A 83 22.47 29.27 8.22
C ILE A 83 22.74 27.77 8.18
N VAL A 84 23.98 27.35 8.48
CA VAL A 84 24.33 25.92 8.59
C VAL A 84 23.54 25.26 9.72
N GLU A 85 23.50 25.86 10.91
CA GLU A 85 22.75 25.35 12.06
C GLU A 85 21.25 25.19 11.74
N LYS A 86 20.63 26.23 11.13
CA LYS A 86 19.24 26.15 10.65
C LYS A 86 19.04 25.02 9.64
N GLY A 87 19.97 24.85 8.71
CA GLY A 87 19.91 23.78 7.71
C GLY A 87 20.02 22.38 8.32
N VAL A 88 20.87 22.20 9.33
CA VAL A 88 20.97 20.93 10.07
C VAL A 88 19.68 20.64 10.83
N ASN A 89 19.17 21.62 11.58
CA ASN A 89 17.94 21.47 12.36
C ASN A 89 16.73 21.14 11.47
N GLU A 90 16.59 21.81 10.32
CA GLU A 90 15.47 21.54 9.43
C GLU A 90 15.59 20.17 8.75
N ARG A 91 16.81 19.72 8.39
CA ARG A 91 17.03 18.36 7.90
C ARG A 91 16.63 17.30 8.91
N ILE A 92 16.98 17.49 10.18
CA ILE A 92 16.59 16.59 11.28
C ILE A 92 15.06 16.55 11.37
N ARG A 93 14.42 17.71 11.48
CA ARG A 93 12.95 17.83 11.55
C ARG A 93 12.25 17.15 10.37
N LEU A 94 12.69 17.40 9.14
CA LEU A 94 12.09 16.78 7.95
C LEU A 94 12.29 15.26 7.94
N THR A 95 13.44 14.77 8.40
CA THR A 95 13.70 13.33 8.52
C THR A 95 12.78 12.68 9.55
N GLU A 96 12.57 13.31 10.71
CA GLU A 96 11.64 12.81 11.74
C GLU A 96 10.20 12.76 11.22
N ILE A 97 9.77 13.78 10.47
CA ILE A 97 8.44 13.80 9.84
C ILE A 97 8.33 12.66 8.82
N TYR A 98 9.36 12.47 7.99
CA TYR A 98 9.41 11.38 7.01
C TYR A 98 9.28 10.01 7.67
N GLU A 99 10.05 9.72 8.71
CA GLU A 99 9.98 8.42 9.40
C GLU A 99 8.60 8.19 10.02
N LYS A 100 8.02 9.20 10.69
CA LYS A 100 6.63 9.09 11.22
C LYS A 100 5.61 8.80 10.12
N LYS A 101 5.73 9.45 8.96
CA LYS A 101 4.83 9.24 7.82
C LYS A 101 5.04 7.87 7.17
N LYS A 102 6.28 7.41 7.11
CA LYS A 102 6.65 6.10 6.59
C LYS A 102 6.12 4.98 7.48
N ASP A 103 6.25 5.10 8.80
CA ASP A 103 5.73 4.12 9.75
C ASP A 103 4.21 3.99 9.65
N GLU A 104 3.50 5.11 9.61
CA GLU A 104 2.04 5.10 9.41
C GLU A 104 1.64 4.50 8.05
N LEU A 105 2.39 4.82 6.99
CA LEU A 105 2.14 4.26 5.67
C LEU A 105 2.36 2.74 5.64
N LEU A 106 3.40 2.24 6.31
CA LEU A 106 3.67 0.81 6.45
C LEU A 106 2.57 0.10 7.26
N ARG A 107 2.06 0.74 8.31
CA ARG A 107 0.91 0.23 9.07
C ARG A 107 -0.31 0.07 8.18
N GLN A 108 -0.62 1.08 7.36
CA GLN A 108 -1.72 1.03 6.39
C GLN A 108 -1.51 -0.05 5.32
N HIS A 109 -0.27 -0.24 4.86
CA HIS A 109 0.06 -1.31 3.93
C HIS A 109 -0.24 -2.69 4.51
N GLN A 110 0.13 -2.92 5.77
CA GLN A 110 -0.15 -4.17 6.45
C GLN A 110 -1.66 -4.41 6.61
N GLU A 111 -2.41 -3.36 6.92
CA GLU A 111 -3.87 -3.45 7.03
C GLU A 111 -4.52 -3.88 5.71
N VAL A 112 -4.10 -3.30 4.58
CA VAL A 112 -4.58 -3.69 3.24
C VAL A 112 -4.18 -5.12 2.89
N GLN A 113 -2.96 -5.55 3.26
CA GLN A 113 -2.51 -6.93 3.06
C GLN A 113 -3.37 -7.92 3.83
N ASN A 114 -3.69 -7.61 5.09
CA ASN A 114 -4.53 -8.45 5.93
C ASN A 114 -5.95 -8.56 5.34
N GLN A 115 -6.53 -7.44 4.87
CA GLN A 115 -7.84 -7.43 4.23
C GLN A 115 -7.86 -8.28 2.94
N LEU A 116 -6.79 -8.21 2.13
CA LEU A 116 -6.69 -9.03 0.92
C LEU A 116 -6.66 -10.52 1.25
N GLU A 117 -5.91 -10.91 2.28
CA GLU A 117 -5.82 -12.31 2.71
C GLU A 117 -7.13 -12.81 3.36
N GLU A 118 -7.83 -11.95 4.09
CA GLU A 118 -9.15 -12.24 4.64
C GLU A 118 -10.16 -12.52 3.52
N GLU A 119 -10.23 -11.64 2.51
CA GLU A 119 -11.11 -11.83 1.36
C GLU A 119 -10.71 -13.07 0.54
N ARG A 120 -9.41 -13.38 0.43
CA ARG A 120 -8.93 -14.62 -0.18
C ARG A 120 -9.44 -15.86 0.55
N THR A 121 -9.32 -15.88 1.86
CA THR A 121 -9.75 -16.99 2.72
C THR A 121 -11.27 -17.16 2.68
N LYS A 122 -12.00 -16.04 2.71
CA LYS A 122 -13.45 -16.00 2.61
C LYS A 122 -13.95 -16.53 1.26
N ALA A 123 -13.34 -16.09 0.16
CA ALA A 123 -13.67 -16.57 -1.18
C ALA A 123 -13.44 -18.09 -1.32
N LYS A 124 -12.33 -18.60 -0.77
CA LYS A 124 -12.04 -20.03 -0.74
C LYS A 124 -13.09 -20.81 0.07
N THR A 125 -13.46 -20.30 1.24
CA THR A 125 -14.46 -20.93 2.11
C THR A 125 -15.84 -20.97 1.47
N LEU A 126 -16.24 -19.88 0.80
CA LEU A 126 -17.51 -19.82 0.07
C LEU A 126 -17.54 -20.82 -1.09
N LEU A 127 -16.47 -20.89 -1.89
CA LEU A 127 -16.37 -21.82 -3.00
C LEU A 127 -16.44 -23.29 -2.52
N GLN A 128 -15.80 -23.60 -1.40
CA GLN A 128 -15.85 -24.94 -0.79
C GLN A 128 -17.28 -25.30 -0.36
N ARG A 129 -18.00 -24.38 0.30
CA ARG A 129 -19.40 -24.61 0.70
C ARG A 129 -20.33 -24.77 -0.50
N GLU A 130 -20.15 -23.96 -1.54
CA GLU A 130 -20.91 -24.12 -2.79
C GLU A 130 -20.70 -25.49 -3.43
N TYR A 131 -19.44 -25.96 -3.45
CA TYR A 131 -19.10 -27.27 -3.98
C TYR A 131 -19.74 -28.40 -3.18
N GLU A 132 -19.63 -28.36 -1.85
CA GLU A 132 -20.27 -29.33 -0.96
C GLU A 132 -21.79 -29.36 -1.17
N GLY A 133 -22.44 -28.20 -1.24
CA GLY A 133 -23.87 -28.08 -1.49
C GLY A 133 -24.31 -28.68 -2.84
N LYS A 134 -23.56 -28.40 -3.92
CA LYS A 134 -23.81 -29.00 -5.24
C LYS A 134 -23.68 -30.52 -5.20
N LEU A 135 -22.64 -31.04 -4.53
CA LEU A 135 -22.37 -32.48 -4.46
C LEU A 135 -23.44 -33.23 -3.66
N LEU A 136 -24.00 -32.59 -2.62
CA LEU A 136 -25.18 -33.07 -1.89
C LEU A 136 -26.44 -33.08 -2.77
N SER A 137 -26.70 -32.01 -3.53
CA SER A 137 -27.87 -31.95 -4.43
C SER A 137 -27.84 -33.05 -5.49
N THR A 138 -26.69 -33.24 -6.15
CA THR A 138 -26.54 -34.29 -7.18
C THR A 138 -26.77 -35.69 -6.61
N ARG A 139 -26.34 -35.96 -5.37
CA ARG A 139 -26.61 -37.25 -4.72
C ARG A 139 -28.09 -37.47 -4.42
N VAL A 140 -28.79 -36.44 -3.95
CA VAL A 140 -30.23 -36.51 -3.66
C VAL A 140 -31.02 -36.75 -4.96
N GLU A 141 -30.63 -36.09 -6.05
CA GLU A 141 -31.24 -36.28 -7.37
C GLU A 141 -31.06 -37.74 -7.86
N GLU A 142 -29.85 -38.31 -7.75
CA GLU A 142 -29.57 -39.72 -8.08
C GLU A 142 -30.38 -40.71 -7.22
N GLU A 143 -30.60 -40.42 -5.92
CA GLU A 143 -31.43 -41.25 -5.03
C GLU A 143 -32.93 -41.16 -5.38
N THR A 144 -33.41 -40.01 -5.87
CA THR A 144 -34.81 -39.86 -6.29
C THR A 144 -35.11 -40.53 -7.65
N GLU A 145 -34.15 -40.58 -8.56
CA GLU A 145 -34.29 -41.26 -9.86
C GLU A 145 -34.20 -42.79 -9.75
N THR A 146 -33.60 -43.33 -8.69
CA THR A 146 -33.42 -44.77 -8.48
C THR A 146 -34.51 -45.44 -7.63
N SER A 147 -35.54 -44.70 -7.20
CA SER A 147 -36.70 -45.27 -6.52
C SER A 147 -37.57 -46.07 -7.51
N PRO A 148 -37.75 -47.39 -7.34
CA PRO A 148 -38.47 -48.20 -8.31
C PRO A 148 -39.95 -47.78 -8.34
N THR A 149 -40.41 -47.32 -9.51
CA THR A 149 -41.84 -47.14 -9.77
C THR A 149 -42.52 -48.48 -9.55
N ALA A 150 -43.32 -48.59 -8.48
CA ALA A 150 -44.09 -49.78 -8.18
C ALA A 150 -44.97 -50.15 -9.39
N PRO A 151 -45.02 -51.42 -9.83
CA PRO A 151 -45.86 -51.80 -10.95
C PRO A 151 -47.33 -51.59 -10.59
N SER A 152 -48.03 -50.86 -11.46
CA SER A 152 -49.48 -50.61 -11.36
C SER A 152 -50.23 -51.94 -11.22
N PRO A 153 -51.22 -52.05 -10.31
CA PRO A 153 -52.00 -53.27 -10.21
C PRO A 153 -52.81 -53.47 -11.49
N ALA A 154 -52.71 -54.64 -12.10
CA ALA A 154 -53.52 -55.02 -13.26
C ALA A 154 -55.01 -55.08 -12.86
N PRO A 155 -55.93 -54.61 -13.72
CA PRO A 155 -57.36 -54.69 -13.42
C PRO A 155 -57.84 -56.12 -13.59
N HIS A 156 -58.45 -56.66 -12.53
CA HIS A 156 -59.15 -57.94 -12.55
C HIS A 156 -60.38 -57.87 -13.48
N GLN A 157 -60.44 -58.78 -14.46
CA GLN A 157 -61.67 -59.35 -15.02
C GLN A 157 -61.46 -60.85 -15.24
#